data_AF-A0A2V8BAL3-F1
#
_entry.id   AF-A0A2V8BAL3-F1
#
_cell.length_a   1.000
_cell.length_b   1.000
_cell.length_c   1.000
_cell.angle_alpha   90.00
_cell.angle_beta   90.00
_cell.angle_gamma   90.00
#
_symmetry.space_group_name_H-M   'P 1'
#
loop_
_entity.id
_entity.type
_entity.pdbx_description
1 polymer ?
#
loop_
_entity_poly.entity_id
_entity_poly.type
_entity_poly.pdbx_seq_one_letter_code
_entity_poly.pdbx_strand_id
1 'polypeptide(L)'
;MAIRRFVVAACAILCVAIPTRAYASAHIVVVNGNAPGVGFNDPTPVAPVGGNPGTTVGDQRLRAFQFAADRWGETLDSIVDVVILATFEPLTCTATTAVLGSTGPTFAFRDFPGALLPGTWYVSALADKLTGTDVAGSDEPDIVALFNSNLGQVGCLTGTRWYLGFDRDHGANVDLVTVLEHEFAHGLGFLQTASISTGALLEGFRDAYNHLILDDTTGKHWDEMTDAERAASAKNPRHVVFDGATVTRAVPSVLQVGTPILRITSPGVIAGTYAVGTAVFGQPLGSPGTIGQIVFGLDAADAAGPSTTDGCSPFT
;
A
#
# COMPACT_ATOMS: atom_id res chain seq x y z
N MET A 1 -27.33 -45.52 66.06
CA MET A 1 -26.30 -44.52 66.40
C MET A 1 -25.74 -43.98 65.10
N ALA A 2 -26.13 -42.76 64.71
CA ALA A 2 -25.96 -42.23 63.35
C ALA A 2 -24.59 -41.57 63.15
N ILE A 3 -23.92 -41.90 62.05
CA ILE A 3 -22.64 -41.31 61.62
C ILE A 3 -22.94 -40.07 60.77
N ARG A 4 -22.49 -38.89 61.23
CA ARG A 4 -22.53 -37.64 60.46
C ARG A 4 -21.29 -37.53 59.56
N ARG A 5 -21.49 -37.36 58.25
CA ARG A 5 -20.44 -37.04 57.28
C ARG A 5 -20.40 -35.52 57.09
N PHE A 6 -19.21 -34.93 57.26
CA PHE A 6 -18.94 -33.55 56.85
C PHE A 6 -18.60 -33.52 55.36
N VAL A 7 -19.28 -32.67 54.59
CA VAL A 7 -18.93 -32.36 53.19
C VAL A 7 -18.22 -31.01 53.20
N VAL A 8 -16.96 -31.00 52.80
CA VAL A 8 -16.20 -29.78 52.50
C VAL A 8 -16.45 -29.43 51.04
N ALA A 9 -17.07 -28.29 50.77
CA ALA A 9 -17.25 -27.76 49.42
C ALA A 9 -16.01 -26.94 49.02
N ALA A 10 -15.31 -27.39 47.98
CA ALA A 10 -14.22 -26.64 47.36
C ALA A 10 -14.80 -25.69 46.28
N CYS A 11 -14.68 -24.38 46.48
CA CYS A 11 -14.96 -23.37 45.46
C CYS A 11 -13.80 -23.33 44.46
N ALA A 12 -14.02 -23.82 43.24
CA ALA A 12 -13.14 -23.56 42.11
C ALA A 12 -13.44 -22.17 41.55
N ILE A 13 -12.48 -21.23 41.69
CA ILE A 13 -12.53 -19.94 41.02
C ILE A 13 -12.14 -20.17 39.55
N LEU A 14 -13.13 -20.06 38.66
CA LEU A 14 -12.94 -20.10 37.22
C LEU A 14 -12.46 -18.71 36.76
N CYS A 15 -11.16 -18.54 36.53
CA CYS A 15 -10.62 -17.35 35.88
C CYS A 15 -11.06 -17.36 34.40
N VAL A 16 -12.17 -16.69 34.10
CA VAL A 16 -12.57 -16.37 32.72
C VAL A 16 -11.62 -15.29 32.23
N ALA A 17 -10.62 -15.66 31.43
CA ALA A 17 -9.80 -14.71 30.71
C ALA A 17 -10.69 -14.03 29.66
N ILE A 18 -11.16 -12.82 29.96
CA ILE A 18 -11.84 -11.99 28.98
C ILE A 18 -10.75 -11.53 28.00
N PRO A 19 -10.80 -11.89 26.71
CA PRO A 19 -9.86 -11.34 25.73
C PRO A 19 -10.14 -9.84 25.64
N THR A 20 -9.29 -9.02 26.27
CA THR A 20 -9.24 -7.59 25.97
C THR A 20 -8.75 -7.48 24.54
N ARG A 21 -9.66 -7.17 23.61
CA ARG A 21 -9.24 -6.60 22.34
C ARG A 21 -8.55 -5.28 22.70
N ALA A 22 -7.22 -5.26 22.67
CA ALA A 22 -6.50 -4.00 22.59
C ALA A 22 -7.03 -3.35 21.30
N TYR A 23 -7.76 -2.24 21.44
CA TYR A 23 -8.10 -1.43 20.28
C TYR A 23 -6.79 -0.79 19.84
N ALA A 24 -6.22 -1.29 18.75
CA ALA A 24 -5.21 -0.57 18.01
C ALA A 24 -5.84 0.75 17.59
N SER A 25 -5.26 1.87 18.01
CA SER A 25 -5.71 3.20 17.62
C SER A 25 -4.52 4.14 17.62
N ALA A 26 -3.83 4.23 16.50
CA ALA A 26 -2.86 5.29 16.27
C ALA A 26 -3.62 6.59 15.95
N HIS A 27 -3.22 7.70 16.56
CA HIS A 27 -3.73 9.01 16.19
C HIS A 27 -2.81 9.61 15.12
N ILE A 28 -3.36 9.87 13.94
CA ILE A 28 -2.60 10.40 12.79
C ILE A 28 -3.12 11.80 12.46
N VAL A 29 -2.24 12.79 12.58
CA VAL A 29 -2.58 14.21 12.46
C VAL A 29 -2.09 14.75 11.14
N VAL A 30 -2.99 15.36 10.36
CA VAL A 30 -2.62 16.06 9.13
C VAL A 30 -2.40 17.54 9.43
N VAL A 31 -1.17 18.00 9.23
CA VAL A 31 -0.77 19.41 9.34
C VAL A 31 -0.82 20.05 7.96
N ASN A 32 -1.58 21.13 7.84
CA ASN A 32 -1.72 21.91 6.61
C ASN A 32 -0.47 22.77 6.37
N GLY A 33 0.35 22.39 5.39
CA GLY A 33 1.52 23.15 4.96
C GLY A 33 1.26 24.16 3.83
N ASN A 34 0.01 24.30 3.35
CA ASN A 34 -0.30 25.22 2.27
C ASN A 34 -0.41 26.68 2.75
N ALA A 35 -0.01 27.62 1.89
CA ALA A 35 -0.26 29.05 2.09
C ALA A 35 -1.76 29.40 1.93
N PRO A 36 -2.21 30.60 2.36
CA PRO A 36 -3.58 31.04 2.13
C PRO A 36 -3.95 31.07 0.63
N GLY A 37 -5.17 30.65 0.30
CA GLY A 37 -5.71 30.72 -1.06
C GLY A 37 -5.32 29.57 -1.98
N VAL A 38 -4.48 28.63 -1.54
CA VAL A 38 -4.01 27.49 -2.35
C VAL A 38 -4.17 26.16 -1.61
N GLY A 39 -4.22 25.06 -2.37
CA GLY A 39 -4.27 23.69 -1.84
C GLY A 39 -5.42 23.48 -0.86
N PHE A 40 -5.11 23.18 0.40
CA PHE A 40 -6.10 23.05 1.49
C PHE A 40 -6.81 24.36 1.87
N ASN A 41 -6.23 25.51 1.52
CA ASN A 41 -6.80 26.83 1.79
C ASN A 41 -7.46 27.46 0.54
N ASP A 42 -7.72 26.67 -0.50
CA ASP A 42 -8.42 27.10 -1.72
C ASP A 42 -9.90 27.42 -1.39
N PRO A 43 -10.34 28.69 -1.51
CA PRO A 43 -11.67 29.12 -1.08
C PRO A 43 -12.75 28.85 -2.14
N THR A 44 -12.40 28.26 -3.29
CA THR A 44 -13.33 28.02 -4.39
C THR A 44 -14.55 27.23 -3.91
N PRO A 45 -15.77 27.79 -3.97
CA PRO A 45 -16.96 27.10 -3.49
C PRO A 45 -17.26 25.84 -4.31
N VAL A 46 -17.63 24.76 -3.63
CA VAL A 46 -18.05 23.50 -4.25
C VAL A 46 -19.13 22.85 -3.38
N ALA A 47 -20.03 22.09 -4.00
CA ALA A 47 -21.01 21.31 -3.25
C ALA A 47 -20.31 20.10 -2.58
N PRO A 48 -20.77 19.64 -1.40
CA PRO A 48 -20.39 18.36 -0.82
C PRO A 48 -20.48 17.22 -1.84
N VAL A 49 -19.57 16.25 -1.77
CA VAL A 49 -19.49 15.13 -2.71
C VAL A 49 -19.12 13.83 -1.99
N GLY A 50 -19.81 12.73 -2.31
CA GLY A 50 -19.48 11.39 -1.86
C GLY A 50 -19.22 11.22 -0.35
N GLY A 51 -20.02 11.89 0.49
CA GLY A 51 -19.85 11.86 1.95
C GLY A 51 -18.84 12.87 2.52
N ASN A 52 -18.10 13.60 1.68
CA ASN A 52 -17.25 14.71 2.09
C ASN A 52 -18.09 15.98 2.27
N PRO A 53 -18.28 16.51 3.49
CA PRO A 53 -19.16 17.63 3.76
C PRO A 53 -18.56 19.00 3.40
N GLY A 54 -17.32 19.05 2.90
CA GLY A 54 -16.64 20.31 2.67
C GLY A 54 -17.31 21.17 1.60
N THR A 55 -17.30 22.49 1.82
CA THR A 55 -17.98 23.48 0.95
C THR A 55 -17.04 24.32 0.09
N THR A 56 -15.73 24.11 0.24
CA THR A 56 -14.71 24.64 -0.67
C THR A 56 -13.80 23.51 -1.14
N VAL A 57 -13.13 23.71 -2.28
CA VAL A 57 -12.17 22.74 -2.81
C VAL A 57 -11.06 22.45 -1.78
N GLY A 58 -10.56 23.47 -1.09
CA GLY A 58 -9.54 23.31 -0.06
C GLY A 58 -10.01 22.50 1.15
N ASP A 59 -11.21 22.79 1.65
CA ASP A 59 -11.80 22.06 2.78
C ASP A 59 -12.05 20.59 2.41
N GLN A 60 -12.56 20.31 1.20
CA GLN A 60 -12.73 18.93 0.75
C GLN A 60 -11.40 18.17 0.65
N ARG A 61 -10.34 18.80 0.14
CA ARG A 61 -8.99 18.19 0.11
C ARG A 61 -8.50 17.86 1.51
N LEU A 62 -8.55 18.82 2.45
CA LEU A 62 -8.05 18.59 3.82
C LEU A 62 -8.83 17.48 4.53
N ARG A 63 -10.15 17.44 4.36
CA ARG A 63 -10.99 16.38 4.91
C ARG A 63 -10.71 15.01 4.31
N ALA A 64 -10.37 14.92 3.02
CA ALA A 64 -9.96 13.67 2.40
C ALA A 64 -8.64 13.14 2.97
N PHE A 65 -7.68 14.02 3.25
CA PHE A 65 -6.43 13.66 3.93
C PHE A 65 -6.71 13.13 5.34
N GLN A 66 -7.49 13.85 6.15
CA GLN A 66 -7.81 13.36 7.49
C GLN A 66 -8.60 12.05 7.45
N PHE A 67 -9.54 11.89 6.51
CA PHE A 67 -10.28 10.64 6.35
C PHE A 67 -9.38 9.44 6.03
N ALA A 68 -8.37 9.62 5.17
CA ALA A 68 -7.39 8.57 4.88
C ALA A 68 -6.46 8.31 6.08
N ALA A 69 -6.08 9.35 6.82
CA ALA A 69 -5.28 9.24 8.03
C ALA A 69 -6.02 8.46 9.14
N ASP A 70 -7.30 8.77 9.35
CA ASP A 70 -8.16 8.08 10.32
C ASP A 70 -8.27 6.58 10.02
N ARG A 71 -8.37 6.20 8.73
CA ARG A 71 -8.39 4.77 8.33
C ARG A 71 -7.12 4.02 8.64
N TRP A 72 -5.97 4.65 8.45
CA TRP A 72 -4.71 4.09 8.91
C TRP A 72 -4.68 4.00 10.44
N GLY A 73 -5.18 5.03 11.13
CA GLY A 73 -5.31 5.05 12.59
C GLY A 73 -6.18 3.93 13.16
N GLU A 74 -7.25 3.53 12.47
CA GLU A 74 -8.10 2.37 12.81
C GLU A 74 -7.38 1.01 12.68
N THR A 75 -6.31 0.97 11.87
CA THR A 75 -5.58 -0.27 11.56
C THR A 75 -4.31 -0.42 12.40
N LEU A 76 -3.68 0.70 12.76
CA LEU A 76 -2.38 0.75 13.42
C LEU A 76 -2.51 1.03 14.91
N ASP A 77 -1.49 0.62 15.67
CA ASP A 77 -1.40 0.83 17.11
C ASP A 77 -0.17 1.68 17.42
N SER A 78 -0.36 2.84 18.05
CA SER A 78 0.72 3.70 18.54
C SER A 78 0.19 4.57 19.67
N ILE A 79 1.00 4.75 20.71
CA ILE A 79 0.73 5.71 21.79
C ILE A 79 1.33 7.09 21.52
N VAL A 80 2.10 7.21 20.43
CA VAL A 80 2.68 8.47 19.93
C VAL A 80 1.90 8.87 18.68
N ASP A 81 1.53 10.14 18.60
CA ASP A 81 0.87 10.71 17.42
C ASP A 81 1.80 10.59 16.21
N VAL A 82 1.24 10.25 15.05
CA VAL A 82 1.96 10.31 13.77
C VAL A 82 1.61 11.61 13.07
N VAL A 83 2.59 12.46 12.79
CA VAL A 83 2.36 13.78 12.22
C VAL A 83 2.70 13.81 10.72
N ILE A 84 1.71 14.12 9.89
CA ILE A 84 1.86 14.27 8.44
C ILE A 84 1.83 15.74 8.07
N LEU A 85 2.97 16.30 7.63
CA LEU A 85 2.99 17.60 6.98
C LEU A 85 2.60 17.44 5.51
N ALA A 86 1.44 17.96 5.13
CA ALA A 86 0.88 17.79 3.80
C ALA A 86 0.73 19.10 3.04
N THR A 87 1.00 19.06 1.73
CA THR A 87 0.70 20.15 0.81
C THR A 87 0.06 19.66 -0.48
N PHE A 88 -0.87 20.46 -1.00
CA PHE A 88 -1.35 20.34 -2.37
C PHE A 88 -0.61 21.38 -3.24
N GLU A 89 0.25 20.94 -4.14
CA GLU A 89 1.15 21.80 -4.93
C GLU A 89 1.44 21.24 -6.33
N PRO A 90 1.95 22.05 -7.27
CA PRO A 90 2.28 21.58 -8.61
C PRO A 90 3.32 20.46 -8.60
N LEU A 91 2.99 19.28 -9.11
CA LEU A 91 3.94 18.19 -9.36
C LEU A 91 4.11 17.94 -10.85
N THR A 92 5.17 17.20 -11.23
CA THR A 92 5.47 16.89 -12.62
C THR A 92 4.33 16.17 -13.31
N CYS A 93 3.93 16.66 -14.48
CA CYS A 93 2.92 16.03 -15.31
C CYS A 93 3.04 16.46 -16.78
N THR A 94 2.37 15.69 -17.64
CA THR A 94 2.14 15.97 -19.06
C THR A 94 0.65 15.89 -19.34
N ALA A 95 0.23 16.14 -20.59
CA ALA A 95 -1.17 16.02 -20.97
C ALA A 95 -1.76 14.62 -20.69
N THR A 96 -0.93 13.56 -20.64
CA THR A 96 -1.37 12.15 -20.51
C THR A 96 -0.79 11.42 -19.29
N THR A 97 0.10 12.02 -18.52
CA THR A 97 0.72 11.42 -17.32
C THR A 97 0.83 12.43 -16.20
N ALA A 98 0.82 11.99 -14.94
CA ALA A 98 1.07 12.85 -13.79
C ALA A 98 1.67 12.07 -12.63
N VAL A 99 2.59 12.71 -11.90
CA VAL A 99 2.85 12.34 -10.51
C VAL A 99 1.62 12.78 -9.72
N LEU A 100 0.96 11.82 -9.05
CA LEU A 100 -0.27 12.04 -8.31
C LEU A 100 0.02 12.52 -6.90
N GLY A 101 0.90 11.78 -6.21
CA GLY A 101 1.45 12.13 -4.91
C GLY A 101 2.94 11.76 -4.84
N SER A 102 3.60 12.28 -3.82
CA SER A 102 4.95 11.94 -3.43
C SER A 102 5.04 12.05 -1.91
N THR A 103 5.01 10.91 -1.24
CA THR A 103 5.05 10.85 0.22
C THR A 103 6.19 9.97 0.71
N GLY A 104 6.80 10.37 1.82
CA GLY A 104 7.82 9.58 2.49
C GLY A 104 8.02 10.02 3.93
N PRO A 105 8.73 9.21 4.73
CA PRO A 105 9.10 9.61 6.08
C PRO A 105 10.13 10.75 6.03
N THR A 106 10.04 11.67 6.97
CA THR A 106 11.01 12.77 7.13
C THR A 106 12.34 12.23 7.66
N PHE A 107 12.28 11.24 8.55
CA PHE A 107 13.45 10.64 9.19
C PHE A 107 13.43 9.12 9.14
N ALA A 108 14.64 8.54 9.22
CA ALA A 108 14.86 7.16 9.59
C ALA A 108 15.87 7.09 10.72
N PHE A 109 15.62 6.24 11.69
CA PHE A 109 16.44 6.05 12.88
C PHE A 109 16.96 4.61 12.93
N ARG A 110 18.16 4.44 13.48
CA ARG A 110 18.77 3.15 13.76
C ARG A 110 19.43 3.19 15.13
N ASP A 111 19.62 2.03 15.73
CA ASP A 111 20.37 1.85 16.98
C ASP A 111 19.83 2.69 18.17
N PHE A 112 18.54 3.01 18.18
CA PHE A 112 17.86 3.70 19.28
C PHE A 112 17.38 2.71 20.37
N PRO A 113 17.17 3.15 21.62
CA PRO A 113 16.62 2.31 22.67
C PRO A 113 15.24 1.75 22.27
N GLY A 114 15.10 0.43 22.13
CA GLY A 114 13.86 -0.22 21.67
C GLY A 114 13.86 -0.65 20.21
N ALA A 115 14.90 -0.33 19.43
CA ALA A 115 15.10 -0.90 18.11
C ALA A 115 15.16 -2.43 18.19
N LEU A 116 14.43 -3.11 17.30
CA LEU A 116 14.27 -4.58 17.35
C LEU A 116 15.50 -5.33 16.83
N LEU A 117 16.27 -4.70 15.95
CA LEU A 117 17.43 -5.26 15.27
C LEU A 117 18.57 -4.22 15.26
N PRO A 118 19.83 -4.64 15.50
CA PRO A 118 20.99 -3.75 15.46
C PRO A 118 21.35 -3.38 14.02
N GLY A 119 21.78 -2.14 13.80
CA GLY A 119 22.20 -1.65 12.48
C GLY A 119 21.07 -1.62 11.45
N THR A 120 19.83 -1.46 11.90
CA THR A 120 18.62 -1.49 11.05
C THR A 120 17.88 -0.16 11.10
N TRP A 121 17.51 0.35 9.92
CA TRP A 121 16.67 1.53 9.75
C TRP A 121 15.20 1.25 10.03
N TYR A 122 14.59 2.15 10.80
CA TYR A 122 13.16 2.26 11.05
C TYR A 122 12.73 3.69 10.72
N VAL A 123 11.65 3.85 9.95
CA VAL A 123 11.10 5.17 9.63
C VAL A 123 10.57 5.86 10.90
N SER A 124 10.50 7.19 10.91
CA SER A 124 10.12 8.03 12.07
C SER A 124 8.94 7.46 12.88
N ALA A 125 7.77 7.32 12.23
CA ALA A 125 6.56 6.81 12.89
C ALA A 125 6.73 5.41 13.53
N LEU A 126 7.55 4.54 12.94
CA LEU A 126 7.83 3.21 13.51
C LEU A 126 8.83 3.27 14.67
N ALA A 127 9.83 4.15 14.58
CA ALA A 127 10.77 4.37 15.68
C ALA A 127 10.03 4.92 16.90
N ASP A 128 9.19 5.93 16.72
CA ASP A 128 8.37 6.56 17.75
C ASP A 128 7.42 5.58 18.43
N LYS A 129 6.78 4.72 17.64
CA LYS A 129 5.95 3.62 18.16
C LYS A 129 6.77 2.65 19.03
N LEU A 130 8.00 2.33 18.63
CA LEU A 130 8.83 1.35 19.34
C LEU A 130 9.44 1.92 20.62
N THR A 131 9.75 3.21 20.64
CA THR A 131 10.27 3.93 21.83
C THR A 131 9.16 4.35 22.78
N GLY A 132 7.95 4.58 22.27
CA GLY A 132 6.85 5.20 23.00
C GLY A 132 7.03 6.72 23.20
N THR A 133 7.95 7.34 22.46
CA THR A 133 8.23 8.78 22.49
C THR A 133 8.64 9.27 21.11
N ASP A 134 8.32 10.52 20.80
CA ASP A 134 8.83 11.19 19.60
C ASP A 134 10.37 11.28 19.62
N VAL A 135 11.02 10.61 18.67
CA VAL A 135 12.49 10.53 18.56
C VAL A 135 13.07 11.74 17.85
N ALA A 136 12.34 12.34 16.89
CA ALA A 136 12.78 13.51 16.13
C ALA A 136 12.65 14.80 16.95
N GLY A 137 11.66 14.85 17.85
CA GLY A 137 11.27 15.99 18.67
C GLY A 137 9.97 16.63 18.19
N SER A 138 9.19 17.18 19.15
CA SER A 138 7.76 17.51 19.02
C SER A 138 7.34 18.50 17.93
N ASP A 139 8.29 19.16 17.27
CA ASP A 139 8.01 20.16 16.22
C ASP A 139 8.26 19.61 14.80
N GLU A 140 8.77 18.38 14.68
CA GLU A 140 9.13 17.77 13.40
C GLU A 140 8.06 16.76 12.94
N PRO A 141 7.58 16.84 11.69
CA PRO A 141 6.62 15.86 11.19
C PRO A 141 7.31 14.52 10.90
N ASP A 142 6.62 13.40 11.16
CA ASP A 142 7.09 12.07 10.79
C ASP A 142 7.12 11.84 9.28
N ILE A 143 6.15 12.44 8.59
CA ILE A 143 5.85 12.19 7.18
C ILE A 143 5.67 13.53 6.46
N VAL A 144 6.26 13.65 5.28
CA VAL A 144 5.97 14.74 4.34
C VAL A 144 5.21 14.17 3.14
N ALA A 145 4.08 14.79 2.80
CA ALA A 145 3.18 14.34 1.75
C ALA A 145 2.84 15.45 0.76
N LEU A 146 3.23 15.29 -0.50
CA LEU A 146 3.01 16.27 -1.57
C LEU A 146 2.00 15.71 -2.59
N PHE A 147 0.98 16.48 -2.97
CA PHE A 147 -0.06 16.04 -3.91
C PHE A 147 -0.31 17.04 -5.03
N ASN A 148 -0.53 16.54 -6.24
CA ASN A 148 -0.54 17.37 -7.45
C ASN A 148 -1.77 18.29 -7.56
N SER A 149 -1.57 19.59 -7.41
CA SER A 149 -2.62 20.61 -7.54
C SER A 149 -3.08 20.90 -8.96
N ASN A 150 -2.29 20.50 -9.97
CA ASN A 150 -2.58 20.77 -11.38
C ASN A 150 -3.41 19.66 -12.04
N LEU A 151 -3.71 18.55 -11.34
CA LEU A 151 -4.37 17.40 -11.95
C LEU A 151 -5.70 17.79 -12.63
N GLY A 152 -5.84 17.41 -13.90
CA GLY A 152 -7.00 17.66 -14.72
C GLY A 152 -6.98 18.99 -15.48
N GLN A 153 -6.00 19.86 -15.23
CA GLN A 153 -5.76 21.05 -16.04
C GLN A 153 -5.15 20.68 -17.40
N VAL A 154 -5.19 21.62 -18.36
CA VAL A 154 -4.52 21.45 -19.65
C VAL A 154 -3.03 21.22 -19.43
N GLY A 155 -2.51 20.12 -19.97
CA GLY A 155 -1.10 19.74 -19.82
C GLY A 155 -0.78 18.94 -18.55
N CYS A 156 -1.79 18.56 -17.75
CA CYS A 156 -1.59 17.74 -16.55
C CYS A 156 -2.74 16.72 -16.39
N LEU A 157 -2.56 15.53 -16.97
CA LEU A 157 -3.60 14.50 -17.07
C LEU A 157 -4.95 15.10 -17.54
N THR A 158 -4.91 15.74 -18.72
CA THR A 158 -5.92 16.73 -19.14
C THR A 158 -7.34 16.14 -19.09
N GLY A 159 -8.23 16.81 -18.36
CA GLY A 159 -9.62 16.40 -18.23
C GLY A 159 -9.90 15.34 -17.15
N THR A 160 -8.87 14.70 -16.59
CA THR A 160 -9.01 13.74 -15.48
C THR A 160 -8.65 14.42 -14.16
N ARG A 161 -9.63 14.58 -13.27
CA ARG A 161 -9.47 15.40 -12.05
C ARG A 161 -9.33 14.51 -10.81
N TRP A 162 -9.10 15.15 -9.66
CA TRP A 162 -9.31 14.53 -8.36
C TRP A 162 -10.80 14.38 -8.06
N TYR A 163 -11.21 13.18 -7.66
CA TYR A 163 -12.45 12.94 -6.94
C TYR A 163 -12.19 13.07 -5.44
N LEU A 164 -12.95 13.93 -4.76
CA LEU A 164 -12.73 14.30 -3.35
C LEU A 164 -13.72 13.63 -2.37
N GLY A 165 -14.59 12.73 -2.86
CA GLY A 165 -15.52 11.96 -2.03
C GLY A 165 -14.84 10.81 -1.30
N PHE A 166 -15.53 10.26 -0.30
CA PHE A 166 -15.04 9.17 0.57
C PHE A 166 -15.59 7.79 0.19
N ASP A 167 -16.54 7.75 -0.75
CA ASP A 167 -17.38 6.60 -1.09
C ASP A 167 -16.86 5.76 -2.25
N ARG A 168 -15.73 6.15 -2.85
CA ARG A 168 -15.12 5.52 -4.03
C ARG A 168 -15.95 5.60 -5.32
N ASP A 169 -16.96 6.49 -5.38
CA ASP A 169 -17.76 6.71 -6.59
C ASP A 169 -17.10 7.73 -7.54
N HIS A 170 -15.83 7.49 -7.87
CA HIS A 170 -14.98 8.45 -8.59
C HIS A 170 -15.20 8.47 -10.12
N GLY A 171 -15.94 7.50 -10.67
CA GLY A 171 -16.13 7.34 -12.11
C GLY A 171 -14.79 7.25 -12.86
N ALA A 172 -14.59 8.11 -13.87
CA ALA A 172 -13.35 8.16 -14.64
C ALA A 172 -12.25 9.03 -14.01
N ASN A 173 -12.51 9.68 -12.86
CA ASN A 173 -11.54 10.53 -12.17
C ASN A 173 -10.61 9.71 -11.27
N VAL A 174 -9.53 10.34 -10.80
CA VAL A 174 -8.62 9.75 -9.82
C VAL A 174 -9.21 9.91 -8.43
N ASP A 175 -9.42 8.80 -7.73
CA ASP A 175 -9.86 8.80 -6.34
C ASP A 175 -8.76 9.30 -5.40
N LEU A 176 -8.96 10.48 -4.79
CA LEU A 176 -7.93 11.07 -3.92
C LEU A 176 -7.70 10.23 -2.66
N VAL A 177 -8.75 9.69 -2.02
CA VAL A 177 -8.62 8.90 -0.79
C VAL A 177 -7.81 7.63 -1.04
N THR A 178 -8.01 6.97 -2.18
CA THR A 178 -7.25 5.78 -2.57
C THR A 178 -5.77 6.09 -2.77
N VAL A 179 -5.45 7.22 -3.43
CA VAL A 179 -4.05 7.64 -3.58
C VAL A 179 -3.47 8.05 -2.22
N LEU A 180 -4.23 8.71 -1.35
CA LEU A 180 -3.79 9.04 0.01
C LEU A 180 -3.47 7.80 0.84
N GLU A 181 -4.35 6.79 0.83
CA GLU A 181 -4.12 5.53 1.52
C GLU A 181 -2.82 4.88 1.04
N HIS A 182 -2.54 4.90 -0.27
CA HIS A 182 -1.29 4.40 -0.87
C HIS A 182 -0.06 5.20 -0.42
N GLU A 183 -0.10 6.52 -0.57
CA GLU A 183 1.03 7.40 -0.30
C GLU A 183 1.35 7.46 1.20
N PHE A 184 0.34 7.47 2.07
CA PHE A 184 0.54 7.39 3.52
C PHE A 184 1.18 6.04 3.92
N ALA A 185 0.91 4.95 3.20
CA ALA A 185 1.60 3.69 3.42
C ALA A 185 3.13 3.85 3.28
N HIS A 186 3.59 4.61 2.27
CA HIS A 186 5.01 4.91 2.12
C HIS A 186 5.54 5.66 3.34
N GLY A 187 4.89 6.74 3.78
CA GLY A 187 5.29 7.47 4.99
C GLY A 187 5.33 6.58 6.25
N LEU A 188 4.39 5.65 6.38
CA LEU A 188 4.28 4.69 7.48
C LEU A 188 5.28 3.53 7.38
N GLY A 189 6.13 3.50 6.36
CA GLY A 189 7.23 2.56 6.23
C GLY A 189 7.01 1.39 5.28
N PHE A 190 5.94 1.38 4.48
CA PHE A 190 5.81 0.48 3.32
C PHE A 190 6.69 0.99 2.17
N LEU A 191 8.00 0.94 2.38
CA LEU A 191 9.02 1.42 1.45
C LEU A 191 10.28 0.55 1.54
N GLN A 192 11.22 0.77 0.63
CA GLN A 192 12.59 0.27 0.75
C GLN A 192 13.55 1.45 0.81
N THR A 193 14.43 1.45 1.82
CA THR A 193 15.54 2.40 1.89
C THR A 193 16.69 1.94 0.99
N ALA A 194 16.77 0.63 0.72
CA ALA A 194 17.62 0.09 -0.33
C ALA A 194 17.14 0.58 -1.70
N SER A 195 18.08 1.03 -2.53
CA SER A 195 17.81 1.42 -3.91
C SER A 195 17.35 0.21 -4.72
N ILE A 196 16.13 0.26 -5.25
CA ILE A 196 15.62 -0.81 -6.12
C ILE A 196 16.31 -0.86 -7.50
N SER A 197 17.07 0.19 -7.86
CA SER A 197 17.78 0.27 -9.15
C SER A 197 19.21 -0.27 -9.06
N THR A 198 19.92 0.04 -7.99
CA THR A 198 21.34 -0.33 -7.77
C THR A 198 21.52 -1.41 -6.72
N GLY A 199 20.50 -1.66 -5.89
CA GLY A 199 20.56 -2.54 -4.72
C GLY A 199 21.36 -1.98 -3.55
N ALA A 200 21.94 -0.78 -3.67
CA ALA A 200 22.72 -0.15 -2.61
C ALA A 200 21.85 0.17 -1.40
N LEU A 201 22.35 -0.16 -0.22
CA LEU A 201 21.71 0.17 1.05
C LEU A 201 21.90 1.65 1.42
N LEU A 202 20.90 2.22 2.09
CA LEU A 202 21.01 3.57 2.65
C LEU A 202 22.09 3.58 3.73
N GLU A 203 23.15 4.35 3.48
CA GLU A 203 24.35 4.43 4.33
C GLU A 203 25.01 3.06 4.65
N GLY A 204 24.77 2.04 3.82
CA GLY A 204 25.30 0.69 4.06
C GLY A 204 24.53 -0.14 5.10
N PHE A 205 23.36 0.33 5.58
CA PHE A 205 22.56 -0.36 6.59
C PHE A 205 21.23 -0.87 6.04
N ARG A 206 20.75 -1.96 6.63
CA ARG A 206 19.48 -2.62 6.27
C ARG A 206 18.30 -1.80 6.79
N ASP A 207 17.15 -1.86 6.13
CA ASP A 207 15.87 -1.53 6.78
C ASP A 207 15.18 -2.79 7.31
N ALA A 208 14.15 -2.58 8.14
CA ALA A 208 13.38 -3.66 8.75
C ALA A 208 12.80 -4.66 7.73
N TYR A 209 12.49 -4.21 6.51
CA TYR A 209 11.94 -5.06 5.45
C TYR A 209 13.02 -5.89 4.75
N ASN A 210 14.27 -5.43 4.67
CA ASN A 210 15.35 -6.23 4.07
C ASN A 210 15.51 -7.60 4.75
N HIS A 211 15.20 -7.70 6.04
CA HIS A 211 15.23 -8.95 6.80
C HIS A 211 14.04 -9.88 6.51
N LEU A 212 13.03 -9.41 5.79
CA LEU A 212 11.77 -10.12 5.53
C LEU A 212 11.44 -10.21 4.03
N ILE A 213 12.22 -9.58 3.16
CA ILE A 213 12.08 -9.73 1.72
C ILE A 213 12.98 -10.87 1.27
N LEU A 214 12.37 -11.94 0.77
CA LEU A 214 13.02 -13.14 0.25
C LEU A 214 12.92 -13.15 -1.27
N ASP A 215 14.01 -13.50 -1.95
CA ASP A 215 13.97 -13.93 -3.34
C ASP A 215 14.02 -15.45 -3.39
N ASP A 216 12.90 -16.08 -3.74
CA ASP A 216 12.77 -17.54 -3.71
C ASP A 216 13.53 -18.25 -4.84
N THR A 217 14.03 -17.52 -5.84
CA THR A 217 14.92 -18.07 -6.87
C THR A 217 16.31 -18.29 -6.29
N THR A 218 16.80 -17.34 -5.48
CA THR A 218 18.12 -17.44 -4.84
C THR A 218 18.09 -18.09 -3.46
N GLY A 219 16.92 -18.11 -2.82
CA GLY A 219 16.73 -18.56 -1.43
C GLY A 219 17.34 -17.61 -0.40
N LYS A 220 17.62 -16.35 -0.77
CA LYS A 220 18.24 -15.36 0.11
C LYS A 220 17.25 -14.27 0.50
N HIS A 221 17.37 -13.80 1.73
CA HIS A 221 16.79 -12.54 2.14
C HIS A 221 17.62 -11.36 1.62
N TRP A 222 16.99 -10.21 1.46
CA TRP A 222 17.68 -9.00 0.98
C TRP A 222 18.81 -8.56 1.91
N ASP A 223 18.76 -8.91 3.19
CA ASP A 223 19.83 -8.66 4.15
C ASP A 223 21.05 -9.59 4.03
N GLU A 224 20.96 -10.66 3.24
CA GLU A 224 22.04 -11.60 2.93
C GLU A 224 22.66 -11.35 1.55
N MET A 225 22.03 -10.49 0.75
CA MET A 225 22.42 -10.21 -0.62
C MET A 225 23.55 -9.17 -0.71
N THR A 226 24.29 -9.20 -1.81
CA THR A 226 25.07 -8.08 -2.35
C THR A 226 24.15 -7.04 -3.01
N ASP A 227 24.68 -5.86 -3.33
CA ASP A 227 23.93 -4.83 -4.07
C ASP A 227 23.46 -5.34 -5.44
N ALA A 228 24.33 -6.05 -6.17
CA ALA A 228 23.96 -6.62 -7.47
C ALA A 228 22.84 -7.66 -7.36
N GLU A 229 22.85 -8.50 -6.32
CA GLU A 229 21.79 -9.48 -6.07
C GLU A 229 20.47 -8.80 -5.70
N ARG A 230 20.49 -7.78 -4.83
CA ARG A 230 19.27 -6.98 -4.52
C ARG A 230 18.71 -6.31 -5.77
N ALA A 231 19.56 -5.70 -6.60
CA ALA A 231 19.14 -5.06 -7.83
C ALA A 231 18.52 -6.06 -8.82
N ALA A 232 19.04 -7.29 -8.89
CA ALA A 232 18.46 -8.36 -9.68
C ALA A 232 17.11 -8.81 -9.10
N SER A 233 17.07 -9.04 -7.78
CA SER A 233 15.87 -9.46 -7.07
C SER A 233 14.73 -8.47 -7.21
N ALA A 234 14.96 -7.16 -7.06
CA ALA A 234 13.94 -6.12 -7.22
C ALA A 234 13.20 -6.13 -8.57
N LYS A 235 13.76 -6.81 -9.58
CA LYS A 235 13.18 -6.98 -10.92
C LYS A 235 12.82 -8.44 -11.23
N ASN A 236 12.72 -9.30 -10.22
CA ASN A 236 12.44 -10.73 -10.37
C ASN A 236 10.94 -11.01 -10.14
N PRO A 237 10.10 -10.94 -11.18
CA PRO A 237 8.66 -10.98 -11.03
C PRO A 237 8.20 -12.29 -10.41
N ARG A 238 7.29 -12.23 -9.43
CA ARG A 238 6.70 -13.38 -8.72
C ARG A 238 7.66 -14.18 -7.83
N HIS A 239 8.91 -13.75 -7.73
CA HIS A 239 9.94 -14.43 -6.94
C HIS A 239 10.40 -13.58 -5.73
N VAL A 240 10.06 -12.29 -5.70
CA VAL A 240 10.22 -11.44 -4.52
C VAL A 240 8.99 -11.56 -3.64
N VAL A 241 9.16 -12.12 -2.44
CA VAL A 241 8.08 -12.40 -1.50
C VAL A 241 8.40 -11.82 -0.12
N PHE A 242 7.36 -11.58 0.67
CA PHE A 242 7.50 -11.16 2.06
C PHE A 242 7.41 -12.39 2.98
N ASP A 243 8.51 -12.77 3.60
CA ASP A 243 8.66 -13.92 4.51
C ASP A 243 8.48 -13.51 5.98
N GLY A 244 7.30 -12.97 6.30
CA GLY A 244 6.93 -12.58 7.66
C GLY A 244 5.85 -13.48 8.24
N ALA A 245 6.09 -14.09 9.39
CA ALA A 245 5.15 -15.06 10.01
C ALA A 245 3.71 -14.53 10.19
N THR A 246 3.55 -13.24 10.48
CA THR A 246 2.22 -12.60 10.58
C THR A 246 1.56 -12.45 9.21
N VAL A 247 2.29 -12.03 8.19
CA VAL A 247 1.78 -11.92 6.81
C VAL A 247 1.42 -13.30 6.28
N THR A 248 2.32 -14.29 6.42
CA THR A 248 2.07 -15.68 6.01
C THR A 248 0.81 -16.26 6.64
N ARG A 249 0.55 -15.97 7.92
CA ARG A 249 -0.69 -16.38 8.60
C ARG A 249 -1.93 -15.65 8.07
N ALA A 250 -1.79 -14.38 7.67
CA ALA A 250 -2.89 -13.57 7.16
C ALA A 250 -3.25 -13.86 5.69
N VAL A 251 -2.33 -14.42 4.90
CA VAL A 251 -2.52 -14.69 3.46
C VAL A 251 -3.89 -15.28 3.12
N PRO A 252 -4.40 -16.36 3.77
CA PRO A 252 -5.67 -16.96 3.39
C PRO A 252 -6.91 -16.06 3.59
N SER A 253 -6.77 -15.00 4.39
CA SER A 253 -7.85 -14.04 4.66
C SER A 253 -7.85 -12.82 3.73
N VAL A 254 -6.74 -12.58 3.02
CA VAL A 254 -6.55 -11.40 2.17
C VAL A 254 -6.36 -11.76 0.70
N LEU A 255 -5.67 -12.87 0.41
CA LEU A 255 -5.35 -13.33 -0.93
C LEU A 255 -6.03 -14.66 -1.24
N GLN A 256 -6.44 -14.82 -2.49
CA GLN A 256 -6.84 -16.13 -3.00
C GLN A 256 -5.61 -16.98 -3.26
N VAL A 257 -5.66 -18.24 -2.80
CA VAL A 257 -4.56 -19.18 -2.98
C VAL A 257 -4.46 -19.59 -4.45
N GLY A 258 -3.24 -19.48 -4.99
CA GLY A 258 -2.89 -19.98 -6.32
C GLY A 258 -2.41 -18.88 -7.27
N THR A 259 -1.64 -19.30 -8.26
CA THR A 259 -1.28 -18.45 -9.40
C THR A 259 -2.20 -18.79 -10.57
N PRO A 260 -2.83 -17.80 -11.23
CA PRO A 260 -3.54 -18.05 -12.47
C PRO A 260 -2.63 -18.68 -13.52
N ILE A 261 -3.05 -19.83 -14.05
CA ILE A 261 -2.31 -20.58 -15.07
C ILE A 261 -3.19 -20.94 -16.25
N LEU A 262 -2.59 -20.92 -17.44
CA LEU A 262 -3.11 -21.53 -18.65
C LEU A 262 -2.37 -22.84 -18.89
N ARG A 263 -3.11 -23.94 -19.01
CA ARG A 263 -2.55 -25.23 -19.42
C ARG A 263 -3.00 -25.56 -20.83
N ILE A 264 -2.04 -25.61 -21.76
CA ILE A 264 -2.26 -26.01 -23.15
C ILE A 264 -1.86 -27.48 -23.27
N THR A 265 -2.79 -28.31 -23.74
CA THR A 265 -2.54 -29.76 -23.93
C THR A 265 -2.28 -30.15 -25.39
N SER A 266 -2.64 -29.29 -26.35
CA SER A 266 -2.50 -29.53 -27.79
C SER A 266 -2.61 -28.22 -28.58
N PRO A 267 -1.95 -28.08 -29.75
CA PRO A 267 -0.99 -29.02 -30.34
C PRO A 267 0.32 -29.08 -29.53
N GLY A 268 1.03 -30.22 -29.62
CA GLY A 268 2.22 -30.50 -28.80
C GLY A 268 3.31 -29.43 -28.86
N VAL A 269 3.40 -28.70 -29.97
CA VAL A 269 4.37 -27.62 -30.18
C VAL A 269 4.19 -26.40 -29.25
N ILE A 270 2.97 -26.19 -28.73
CA ILE A 270 2.66 -25.14 -27.76
C ILE A 270 2.08 -25.72 -26.46
N ALA A 271 2.19 -27.04 -26.26
CA ALA A 271 1.72 -27.67 -25.04
C ALA A 271 2.62 -27.25 -23.87
N GLY A 272 2.00 -26.87 -22.75
CA GLY A 272 2.72 -26.32 -21.60
C GLY A 272 1.80 -25.73 -20.55
N THR A 273 2.40 -25.33 -19.43
CA THR A 273 1.74 -24.54 -18.39
C THR A 273 2.37 -23.15 -18.39
N TYR A 274 1.53 -22.13 -18.53
CA TYR A 274 1.92 -20.74 -18.64
C TYR A 274 1.28 -19.96 -17.50
N ALA A 275 2.04 -19.09 -16.84
CA ALA A 275 1.45 -18.11 -15.96
C ALA A 275 0.65 -17.10 -16.79
N VAL A 276 -0.54 -16.72 -16.33
CA VAL A 276 -1.37 -15.72 -17.00
C VAL A 276 -1.73 -14.58 -16.06
N GLY A 277 -2.07 -13.44 -16.65
CA GLY A 277 -2.67 -12.31 -15.95
C GLY A 277 -4.18 -12.28 -16.14
N THR A 278 -4.85 -11.40 -15.40
CA THR A 278 -6.26 -11.09 -15.63
C THR A 278 -6.41 -10.08 -16.76
N ALA A 279 -7.48 -10.19 -17.53
CA ALA A 279 -7.90 -9.16 -18.48
C ALA A 279 -9.01 -8.29 -17.86
N VAL A 280 -9.13 -7.05 -18.32
CA VAL A 280 -10.26 -6.15 -17.96
C VAL A 280 -11.56 -6.51 -18.68
N PHE A 281 -11.53 -7.53 -19.54
CA PHE A 281 -12.66 -8.02 -20.32
C PHE A 281 -12.84 -9.53 -20.08
N GLY A 282 -14.04 -10.02 -20.41
CA GLY A 282 -14.40 -11.43 -20.23
C GLY A 282 -14.78 -11.76 -18.79
N GLN A 283 -15.03 -13.04 -18.53
CA GLN A 283 -15.31 -13.51 -17.18
C GLN A 283 -14.02 -13.54 -16.34
N PRO A 284 -14.08 -13.17 -15.04
CA PRO A 284 -12.97 -13.35 -14.12
C PRO A 284 -12.50 -14.82 -14.09
N LEU A 285 -11.21 -15.02 -13.85
CA LEU A 285 -10.66 -16.36 -13.69
C LEU A 285 -11.26 -17.05 -12.45
N GLY A 286 -11.67 -18.31 -12.61
CA GLY A 286 -12.32 -19.11 -11.58
C GLY A 286 -11.49 -20.32 -11.15
N SER A 287 -11.90 -20.92 -10.02
CA SER A 287 -11.43 -22.23 -9.56
C SER A 287 -12.65 -23.12 -9.23
N PRO A 288 -12.87 -24.24 -9.94
CA PRO A 288 -12.06 -24.76 -11.05
C PRO A 288 -12.08 -23.81 -12.26
N GLY A 289 -10.98 -23.77 -13.00
CA GLY A 289 -10.84 -22.93 -14.19
C GLY A 289 -11.67 -23.42 -15.38
N THR A 290 -11.74 -22.59 -16.42
CA THR A 290 -12.43 -22.92 -17.68
C THR A 290 -11.56 -23.82 -18.56
N ILE A 291 -12.19 -24.82 -19.20
CA ILE A 291 -11.55 -25.67 -20.22
C ILE A 291 -12.24 -25.38 -21.55
N GLY A 292 -11.44 -25.11 -22.59
CA GLY A 292 -11.96 -24.81 -23.92
C GLY A 292 -10.89 -24.95 -24.99
N GLN A 293 -11.31 -24.86 -26.25
CA GLN A 293 -10.38 -24.73 -27.36
C GLN A 293 -9.81 -23.32 -27.38
N ILE A 294 -8.51 -23.24 -27.62
CA ILE A 294 -7.81 -21.97 -27.79
C ILE A 294 -7.80 -21.68 -29.29
N VAL A 295 -8.19 -20.46 -29.66
CA VAL A 295 -8.15 -19.96 -31.03
C VAL A 295 -7.19 -18.77 -31.10
N PHE A 296 -6.67 -18.47 -32.28
CA PHE A 296 -5.98 -17.21 -32.49
C PHE A 296 -6.96 -16.06 -32.29
N GLY A 297 -6.59 -15.08 -31.45
CA GLY A 297 -7.28 -13.79 -31.44
C GLY A 297 -6.89 -13.06 -32.72
N LEU A 298 -7.80 -13.04 -33.69
CA LEU A 298 -7.56 -12.37 -34.95
C LEU A 298 -7.86 -10.89 -34.79
N ASP A 299 -7.00 -10.03 -35.30
CA ASP A 299 -7.24 -8.60 -35.39
C ASP A 299 -6.85 -8.05 -36.78
N ALA A 300 -7.15 -6.77 -37.02
CA ALA A 300 -6.85 -6.14 -38.29
C ALA A 300 -5.35 -5.89 -38.44
N ALA A 301 -4.77 -6.29 -39.58
CA ALA A 301 -3.44 -5.83 -39.96
C ALA A 301 -3.54 -4.37 -40.45
N ASP A 302 -3.06 -3.44 -39.65
CA ASP A 302 -3.20 -2.00 -39.84
C ASP A 302 -1.96 -1.21 -39.37
N ALA A 303 -2.11 0.10 -39.18
CA ALA A 303 -1.02 0.97 -38.75
C ALA A 303 -0.64 0.80 -37.26
N ALA A 304 -1.53 0.23 -36.43
CA ALA A 304 -1.27 -0.08 -35.04
C ALA A 304 -0.50 -1.42 -34.91
N GLY A 305 -0.78 -2.38 -35.79
CA GLY A 305 -0.12 -3.67 -35.83
C GLY A 305 -0.08 -4.28 -37.24
N PRO A 306 1.09 -4.65 -37.79
CA PRO A 306 1.18 -5.18 -39.15
C PRO A 306 0.73 -6.66 -39.28
N SER A 307 0.45 -7.34 -38.17
CA SER A 307 0.00 -8.75 -38.15
C SER A 307 -1.51 -8.84 -37.96
N THR A 308 -2.09 -10.01 -38.25
CA THR A 308 -3.51 -10.30 -37.96
C THR A 308 -3.69 -11.01 -36.62
N THR A 309 -2.65 -11.02 -35.78
CA THR A 309 -2.63 -11.74 -34.50
C THR A 309 -1.80 -11.00 -33.45
N ASP A 310 -1.55 -9.70 -33.61
CA ASP A 310 -0.71 -8.93 -32.68
C ASP A 310 -1.52 -8.31 -31.54
N GLY A 311 -2.84 -8.23 -31.69
CA GLY A 311 -3.73 -7.69 -30.67
C GLY A 311 -3.57 -6.19 -30.48
N CYS A 312 -3.03 -5.48 -31.48
CA CYS A 312 -2.98 -4.03 -31.51
C CYS A 312 -4.32 -3.40 -31.92
N SER A 313 -5.25 -4.21 -32.43
CA SER A 313 -6.62 -3.83 -32.79
C SER A 313 -7.68 -4.74 -32.13
N PRO A 314 -8.97 -4.34 -32.12
CA PRO A 314 -10.03 -5.17 -31.54
C PRO A 314 -10.09 -6.56 -32.19
N PHE A 315 -10.20 -7.60 -31.37
CA PHE A 315 -10.30 -8.97 -31.86
C PHE A 315 -11.63 -9.21 -32.61
N THR A 316 -11.55 -9.92 -33.74
CA THR A 316 -12.66 -10.31 -34.63
C THR A 316 -12.88 -11.82 -34.69
#